data_AF-A0A1Y2GVW9-F1
#
_entry.id   AF-A0A1Y2GVW9-F1
#
_cell.length_a   1.000
_cell.length_b   1.000
_cell.length_c   1.000
_cell.angle_alpha   90.00
_cell.angle_beta   90.00
_cell.angle_gamma   90.00
#
_symmetry.space_group_name_H-M   'P 1'
#
loop_
_entity.id
_entity.type
_entity.pdbx_description
1 polymer ?
#
loop_
_entity_poly.entity_id
_entity_poly.type
_entity_poly.pdbx_seq_one_letter_code
_entity_poly.pdbx_strand_id
1 'polypeptide(L)'
;MGKKNVNIEPETPFHTYTVNQTAEFLNTSIIEGLTTGEATSRLNKYGNNELQGNGGVKWYKVLWRQVANALVVILLIATALAFATKDFAEGGVILFIIIMNAAIGFWQEFNAEQT
;
A
#
# COMPACT_ATOMS: atom_id res chain seq x y z
N MET A 1 -7.01 50.49 -7.31
CA MET A 1 -6.95 49.02 -7.39
C MET A 1 -5.87 48.52 -6.45
N GLY A 2 -6.27 48.16 -5.22
CA GLY A 2 -5.33 47.85 -4.13
C GLY A 2 -4.78 46.44 -4.27
N LYS A 3 -3.45 46.31 -4.29
CA LYS A 3 -2.75 45.05 -4.04
C LYS A 3 -3.08 44.64 -2.61
N LYS A 4 -4.07 43.74 -2.43
CA LYS A 4 -4.28 43.08 -1.14
C LYS A 4 -3.06 42.19 -0.92
N ASN A 5 -2.24 42.56 0.06
CA ASN A 5 -1.21 41.68 0.61
C ASN A 5 -1.94 40.49 1.24
N VAL A 6 -2.00 39.38 0.49
CA VAL A 6 -2.61 38.14 0.97
C VAL A 6 -1.57 37.50 1.87
N ASN A 7 -1.83 37.53 3.18
CA ASN A 7 -1.03 36.81 4.14
C ASN A 7 -1.25 35.32 3.89
N ILE A 8 -0.27 34.66 3.26
CA ILE A 8 -0.36 33.24 2.92
C ILE A 8 -0.11 32.46 4.20
N GLU A 9 -1.18 32.06 4.89
CA GLU A 9 -1.06 31.22 6.09
C GLU A 9 -0.72 29.78 5.69
N PRO A 10 0.34 29.18 6.27
CA PRO A 10 0.91 27.90 5.84
C PRO A 10 -0.04 26.70 5.97
N GLU A 11 -1.17 26.85 6.65
CA GLU A 11 -2.15 25.81 6.97
C GLU A 11 -3.29 25.71 5.94
N THR A 12 -3.41 26.66 5.01
CA THR A 12 -4.60 26.74 4.12
C THR A 12 -4.47 25.86 2.87
N PRO A 13 -5.52 25.07 2.51
CA PRO A 13 -5.44 24.18 1.35
C PRO A 13 -5.30 24.91 0.01
N PHE A 14 -4.43 24.40 -0.86
CA PHE A 14 -4.13 25.00 -2.16
C PHE A 14 -5.35 25.25 -3.07
N HIS A 15 -6.41 24.45 -2.93
CA HIS A 15 -7.62 24.56 -3.74
C HIS A 15 -8.47 25.81 -3.41
N THR A 16 -8.13 26.54 -2.35
CA THR A 16 -8.81 27.78 -1.95
C THR A 16 -8.16 29.04 -2.54
N TYR A 17 -6.97 28.91 -3.12
CA TYR A 17 -6.25 30.01 -3.74
C TYR A 17 -6.68 30.24 -5.19
N THR A 18 -6.61 31.50 -5.62
CA THR A 18 -6.72 31.86 -7.04
C THR A 18 -5.47 31.43 -7.80
N VAL A 19 -5.58 31.24 -9.11
CA VAL A 19 -4.47 30.80 -9.98
C VAL A 19 -3.21 31.66 -9.79
N ASN A 20 -3.36 32.99 -9.69
CA ASN A 20 -2.22 33.90 -9.51
C ASN A 20 -1.54 33.71 -8.14
N GLN A 21 -2.31 33.47 -7.07
CA GLN A 21 -1.77 33.25 -5.73
C GLN A 21 -1.02 31.92 -5.65
N THR A 22 -1.56 30.87 -6.27
CA THR A 22 -0.89 29.56 -6.33
C THR A 22 0.40 29.65 -7.14
N ALA A 23 0.41 30.39 -8.26
CA ALA A 23 1.59 30.59 -9.08
C ALA A 23 2.70 31.37 -8.35
N GLU A 24 2.32 32.41 -7.60
CA GLU A 24 3.24 33.19 -6.76
C GLU A 24 3.82 32.32 -5.62
N PHE A 25 2.97 31.57 -4.92
CA PHE A 25 3.41 30.67 -3.85
C PHE A 25 4.35 29.57 -4.35
N LEU A 26 3.99 28.91 -5.45
CA LEU A 26 4.79 27.85 -6.07
C LEU A 26 5.95 28.40 -6.90
N ASN A 27 6.14 29.73 -6.95
CA ASN A 27 7.17 30.42 -7.74
C ASN A 27 7.26 29.86 -9.16
N THR A 28 6.18 29.95 -9.92
CA THR A 28 6.09 29.41 -11.28
C THR A 28 5.32 30.34 -12.21
N SER A 29 5.61 30.29 -13.51
CA SER A 29 4.86 31.04 -14.52
C SER A 29 3.61 30.28 -14.93
N ILE A 30 2.48 31.00 -15.03
CA ILE A 30 1.21 30.43 -15.50
C ILE A 30 1.28 30.04 -16.99
N ILE A 31 2.09 30.77 -17.77
CA ILE A 31 2.18 30.60 -19.22
C ILE A 31 3.34 29.67 -19.60
N GLU A 32 4.49 29.88 -18.97
CA GLU A 32 5.75 29.21 -19.35
C GLU A 32 6.13 28.05 -18.42
N GLY A 33 5.47 27.92 -17.26
CA GLY A 33 5.74 26.87 -16.28
C GLY A 33 7.05 27.07 -15.52
N LEU A 34 7.75 25.97 -15.25
CA LEU A 34 9.06 25.93 -14.58
C LEU A 34 10.18 25.83 -15.60
N THR A 35 11.32 26.44 -15.27
CA THR A 35 12.54 26.21 -16.04
C THR A 35 13.11 24.81 -15.78
N THR A 36 13.88 24.26 -16.73
CA THR A 36 14.53 22.95 -16.59
C THR A 36 15.43 22.88 -15.35
N GLY A 37 16.11 23.98 -15.01
CA GLY A 37 16.95 24.08 -13.82
C GLY A 37 16.14 24.00 -12.51
N GLU A 38 15.02 24.73 -12.43
CA GLU A 38 14.12 24.68 -11.28
C GLU A 38 13.43 23.32 -11.16
N ALA A 39 12.98 22.74 -12.27
CA ALA A 39 12.39 21.41 -12.30
C ALA A 39 13.37 20.36 -11.75
N THR A 40 14.64 20.40 -12.17
CA THR A 40 15.69 19.49 -11.70
C THR A 40 16.00 19.72 -10.21
N SER A 41 16.08 20.98 -9.78
CA SER A 41 16.30 21.32 -8.37
C SER A 41 15.15 20.82 -7.48
N ARG A 42 13.89 20.99 -7.93
CA ARG A 42 12.71 20.48 -7.24
C ARG A 42 12.67 18.96 -7.22
N LEU A 43 13.02 18.30 -8.32
CA LEU A 43 13.10 16.84 -8.38
C LEU A 43 14.11 16.30 -7.36
N ASN A 44 15.28 16.93 -7.23
CA ASN A 44 16.27 16.53 -6.22
C ASN A 44 15.80 16.81 -4.77
N LYS A 45 14.98 17.84 -4.57
CA LYS A 45 14.48 18.23 -3.24
C LYS A 45 13.30 17.39 -2.77
N TYR A 46 12.34 17.12 -3.66
CA TYR A 46 11.07 16.46 -3.35
C TYR A 46 11.05 14.98 -3.75
N GLY A 47 11.99 14.54 -4.59
CA GLY A 47 11.99 13.22 -5.18
C GLY A 47 11.02 13.09 -6.35
N ASN A 48 11.01 11.91 -6.96
CA ASN A 48 10.03 11.56 -7.98
C ASN A 48 8.61 11.61 -7.37
N ASN A 49 7.65 12.09 -8.16
CA ASN A 49 6.23 12.02 -7.81
C ASN A 49 5.70 10.59 -8.05
N GLU A 50 6.28 9.64 -7.32
CA GLU A 50 5.94 8.23 -7.37
C GLU A 50 5.62 7.77 -5.95
N LEU A 51 4.49 7.09 -5.80
CA LEU A 51 4.18 6.42 -4.54
C LEU A 51 5.21 5.30 -4.39
N GLN A 52 5.98 5.32 -3.30
CA GLN A 52 6.86 4.21 -2.97
C GLN A 52 6.00 2.97 -2.78
N GLY A 53 5.98 2.10 -3.78
CA GLY A 53 5.40 0.78 -3.65
C GLY A 53 6.11 0.07 -2.51
N ASN A 54 5.36 -0.36 -1.50
CA ASN A 54 5.90 -1.23 -0.48
C ASN A 54 6.31 -2.51 -1.23
N GLY A 55 7.62 -2.67 -1.50
CA GLY A 55 8.13 -3.68 -2.43
C GLY A 55 7.41 -5.01 -2.23
N GLY A 56 6.93 -5.59 -3.34
CA GLY A 56 5.88 -6.60 -3.40
C GLY A 56 5.82 -7.56 -2.20
N VAL A 57 4.60 -7.84 -1.74
CA VAL A 57 4.26 -8.70 -0.63
C VAL A 57 4.96 -10.04 -0.82
N LYS A 58 5.99 -10.25 0.00
CA LYS A 58 6.83 -11.44 -0.08
C LYS A 58 6.01 -12.67 0.28
N TRP A 59 6.03 -13.68 -0.59
CA TRP A 59 5.26 -14.93 -0.47
C TRP A 59 5.32 -15.58 0.93
N TYR A 60 6.49 -15.57 1.59
CA TYR A 60 6.67 -16.13 2.93
C TYR A 60 5.95 -15.34 4.03
N LYS A 61 5.75 -14.04 3.85
CA LYS A 61 5.03 -13.18 4.80
C LYS A 61 3.53 -13.49 4.78
N VAL A 62 2.98 -13.78 3.60
CA VAL A 62 1.59 -14.22 3.42
C VAL A 62 1.38 -15.57 4.11
N LEU A 63 2.29 -16.52 3.87
CA LEU A 63 2.26 -17.85 4.47
C LEU A 63 2.32 -17.79 6.00
N TRP A 64 3.22 -16.97 6.56
CA TRP A 64 3.34 -16.80 8.01
C TRP A 64 2.07 -16.18 8.63
N ARG A 65 1.48 -15.18 7.96
CA ARG A 65 0.22 -14.57 8.42
C ARG A 65 -0.93 -15.59 8.42
N GLN A 66 -0.96 -16.48 7.45
CA GLN A 66 -1.99 -17.52 7.37
C GLN A 66 -1.85 -18.55 8.50
N VAL A 67 -0.63 -18.97 8.81
CA VAL A 67 -0.35 -19.91 9.92
C VAL A 67 -0.60 -19.27 11.29
N ALA A 68 -0.28 -17.97 11.45
CA ALA A 68 -0.49 -17.23 12.69
C ALA A 68 -1.96 -16.91 12.99
N ASN A 69 -2.88 -17.24 12.09
CA ASN A 69 -4.31 -17.07 12.33
C ASN A 69 -4.79 -18.06 13.40
N ALA A 70 -5.43 -17.54 14.46
CA ALA A 70 -5.95 -18.35 15.58
C ALA A 70 -6.81 -19.54 15.12
N LEU A 71 -7.62 -19.37 14.08
CA LEU A 71 -8.43 -20.46 13.52
C LEU A 71 -7.56 -21.54 12.87
N VAL A 72 -6.52 -21.17 12.13
CA VAL A 72 -5.61 -22.13 11.49
C VAL A 72 -4.80 -22.88 12.54
N VAL A 73 -4.38 -22.23 13.62
CA VAL A 73 -3.71 -22.90 14.75
C VAL A 73 -4.62 -23.97 15.37
N ILE A 74 -5.90 -23.67 15.59
CA ILE A 74 -6.87 -24.66 16.11
C ILE A 74 -7.02 -25.84 15.14
N LEU A 75 -7.12 -25.58 13.84
CA LEU A 75 -7.23 -26.64 12.83
C LEU A 75 -5.96 -27.49 12.74
N LEU A 76 -4.78 -26.91 12.91
CA LEU A 76 -3.53 -27.65 12.98
C LEU A 76 -3.48 -28.56 14.22
N ILE A 77 -3.95 -28.09 15.38
CA ILE A 77 -4.07 -28.91 16.59
C ILE A 77 -5.08 -30.05 16.36
N ALA A 78 -6.25 -29.78 15.76
CA ALA A 78 -7.24 -30.79 15.44
C ALA A 78 -6.69 -31.86 14.48
N THR A 79 -5.96 -31.43 13.45
CA THR A 79 -5.27 -32.34 12.50
C THR A 79 -4.26 -33.21 13.23
N ALA A 80 -3.45 -32.64 14.12
CA ALA A 80 -2.46 -33.38 14.90
C ALA A 80 -3.13 -34.42 15.84
N LEU A 81 -4.25 -34.06 16.46
CA LEU A 81 -5.03 -34.98 17.30
C LEU A 81 -5.64 -36.13 16.47
N ALA A 82 -6.20 -35.84 15.28
CA ALA A 82 -6.76 -36.85 14.39
C ALA A 82 -5.68 -37.85 13.91
N PHE A 83 -4.48 -37.37 13.57
CA PHE A 83 -3.37 -38.25 13.23
C PHE A 83 -2.85 -39.04 14.44
N ALA A 84 -2.88 -38.47 15.65
CA ALA A 84 -2.53 -39.18 16.87
C ALA A 84 -3.51 -40.32 17.19
N THR A 85 -4.81 -40.15 16.88
CA THR A 85 -5.82 -41.21 16.98
C THR A 85 -5.81 -42.20 15.81
N LYS A 86 -4.90 -42.03 14.85
CA LYS A 86 -4.79 -42.80 13.59
C LYS A 86 -6.02 -42.66 12.68
N ASP A 87 -6.82 -41.60 12.88
CA ASP A 87 -7.87 -41.22 11.94
C ASP A 87 -7.29 -40.33 10.84
N PHE A 88 -6.66 -40.99 9.87
CA PHE A 88 -6.04 -40.32 8.74
C PHE A 88 -7.07 -39.72 7.77
N ALA A 89 -8.30 -40.25 7.75
CA ALA A 89 -9.35 -39.74 6.88
C ALA A 89 -9.81 -38.36 7.36
N GLU A 90 -10.13 -38.23 8.65
CA GLU A 90 -10.54 -36.95 9.24
C GLU A 90 -9.39 -35.94 9.19
N GLY A 91 -8.20 -36.31 9.64
CA GLY A 91 -7.03 -35.42 9.61
C GLY A 91 -6.65 -34.99 8.18
N GLY A 92 -6.82 -35.87 7.19
CA GLY A 92 -6.58 -35.57 5.78
C GLY A 92 -7.52 -34.50 5.23
N VAL A 93 -8.81 -34.55 5.59
CA VAL A 93 -9.80 -33.53 5.18
C VAL A 93 -9.47 -32.16 5.76
N ILE A 94 -9.11 -32.10 7.05
CA ILE A 94 -8.76 -30.83 7.70
C ILE A 94 -7.49 -30.25 7.07
N LEU A 95 -6.47 -31.08 6.87
CA LEU A 95 -5.21 -30.66 6.25
C LEU A 95 -5.44 -30.12 4.82
N PHE A 96 -6.29 -30.79 4.04
CA PHE A 96 -6.66 -30.34 2.70
C PHE A 96 -7.30 -28.94 2.72
N ILE A 97 -8.22 -28.68 3.65
CA ILE A 97 -8.87 -27.37 3.79
C ILE A 97 -7.84 -26.27 4.12
N ILE A 98 -6.88 -26.55 5.01
CA ILE A 98 -5.82 -25.59 5.35
C ILE A 98 -4.99 -25.23 4.12
N ILE A 99 -4.55 -26.24 3.36
CA ILE A 99 -3.74 -26.04 2.15
C ILE A 99 -4.53 -25.27 1.09
N MET A 100 -5.80 -25.64 0.87
CA MET A 100 -6.67 -24.98 -0.11
C MET A 100 -6.88 -23.50 0.24
N ASN A 101 -7.15 -23.18 1.51
CA ASN A 101 -7.29 -21.79 1.96
C ASN A 101 -5.99 -20.99 1.78
N ALA A 102 -4.83 -21.59 2.07
CA ALA A 102 -3.54 -20.94 1.84
C ALA A 102 -3.28 -20.67 0.35
N ALA A 103 -3.62 -21.62 -0.52
CA ALA A 103 -3.47 -21.48 -1.96
C ALA A 103 -4.39 -20.37 -2.54
N ILE A 104 -5.66 -20.34 -2.13
CA ILE A 104 -6.61 -19.29 -2.55
C ILE A 104 -6.14 -17.93 -2.06
N GLY A 105 -5.73 -17.81 -0.78
CA GLY A 105 -5.23 -16.55 -0.23
C GLY A 105 -3.98 -16.06 -0.95
N PHE A 106 -3.05 -16.97 -1.28
CA PHE A 106 -1.87 -16.63 -2.06
C PHE A 106 -2.23 -16.15 -3.47
N TRP A 107 -3.15 -16.82 -4.16
CA TRP A 107 -3.60 -16.42 -5.49
C TRP A 107 -4.27 -15.03 -5.46
N GLN A 108 -5.12 -14.78 -4.47
CA GLN A 108 -5.80 -13.49 -4.31
C GLN A 108 -4.79 -12.35 -4.15
N GLU A 109 -3.78 -12.54 -3.32
CA GLU A 109 -2.78 -11.51 -3.04
C GLU A 109 -1.82 -11.32 -4.23
N PHE A 110 -1.42 -12.40 -4.88
CA PHE A 110 -0.60 -12.35 -6.11
C PHE A 110 -1.31 -11.60 -7.24
N ASN A 111 -2.62 -11.81 -7.42
CA ASN A 111 -3.40 -11.09 -8.42
C ASN A 111 -3.64 -9.63 -8.03
N ALA A 112 -3.79 -9.32 -6.73
CA ALA A 112 -3.99 -7.95 -6.26
C ALA A 112 -2.77 -7.05 -6.51
N GLU A 113 -1.55 -7.61 -6.55
CA GLU A 113 -0.34 -6.84 -6.88
C GLU A 113 -0.14 -6.57 -8.38
N GLN A 114 -0.88 -7.27 -9.24
CA GLN A 114 -0.79 -7.10 -10.69
C GLN A 114 -1.77 -6.06 -11.27
N THR A 115 -2.50 -5.33 -10.41
CA THR A 115 -3.41 -4.24 -10.81
C THR A 115 -2.97 -2.92 -10.20
#